data_AF-A0A954BDT0-F1
#
_entry.id   AF-A0A954BDT0-F1
#
_cell.length_a   1.000
_cell.length_b   1.000
_cell.length_c   1.000
_cell.angle_alpha   90.00
_cell.angle_beta   90.00
_cell.angle_gamma   90.00
#
_symmetry.space_group_name_H-M   'P 1'
#
loop_
_entity.id
_entity.type
_entity.pdbx_description
1 polymer ?
#
loop_
_entity_poly.entity_id
_entity_poly.type
_entity_poly.pdbx_seq_one_letter_code
_entity_poly.pdbx_strand_id
1 'polypeptide(L)'
;HDRHQFGKPIGSFQLVQGKIADMYTTMNACKAYVYTVAAACDRGETTRQDAAGCILYAAEKATQVALDAIQLLGGNGYINEYPTGRLLRDAKLYEIGAGTSEIRRMLVGREIFEKSA
;
A
#
# COMPACT_ATOMS: atom_id res chain seq x y z
N HIS A 1 -12.25 -15.06 -11.04
CA HIS A 1 -13.70 -14.98 -11.33
C HIS A 1 -14.43 -16.22 -10.82
N ASP A 2 -13.85 -16.92 -9.85
CA ASP A 2 -14.18 -18.31 -9.53
C ASP A 2 -15.26 -18.39 -8.45
N ARG A 3 -15.31 -17.36 -7.58
CA ARG A 3 -16.33 -17.23 -6.53
C ARG A 3 -17.64 -16.67 -7.07
N HIS A 4 -18.70 -17.46 -6.92
CA HIS A 4 -20.07 -17.12 -7.31
C HIS A 4 -20.97 -17.03 -6.07
N GLN A 5 -21.83 -16.00 -6.00
CA GLN A 5 -22.87 -15.82 -4.98
C GLN A 5 -24.08 -15.13 -5.60
N PHE A 6 -25.28 -15.40 -5.07
CA PHE A 6 -26.53 -14.84 -5.58
C PHE A 6 -26.67 -14.99 -7.11
N GLY A 7 -26.30 -16.16 -7.64
CA GLY A 7 -26.45 -16.50 -9.06
C GLY A 7 -25.44 -15.88 -10.04
N LYS A 8 -24.40 -15.18 -9.57
CA LYS A 8 -23.40 -14.56 -10.46
C LYS A 8 -22.00 -14.43 -9.83
N PRO A 9 -20.93 -14.19 -10.62
CA PRO A 9 -19.60 -13.95 -10.07
C PRO A 9 -19.58 -12.75 -9.12
N ILE A 10 -18.87 -12.84 -7.99
CA ILE A 10 -18.88 -11.75 -7.01
C ILE A 10 -18.28 -10.43 -7.55
N GLY A 11 -17.40 -10.53 -8.55
CA GLY A 11 -16.82 -9.37 -9.25
C GLY A 11 -17.84 -8.53 -10.03
N SER A 12 -19.08 -9.00 -10.17
CA SER A 12 -20.17 -8.25 -10.80
C SER A 12 -20.99 -7.39 -9.83
N PHE A 13 -20.72 -7.48 -8.51
CA PHE A 13 -21.38 -6.63 -7.53
C PHE A 13 -20.65 -5.29 -7.41
N GLN A 14 -21.41 -4.19 -7.40
CA GLN A 14 -20.87 -2.83 -7.43
C GLN A 14 -19.90 -2.53 -6.28
N LEU A 15 -20.17 -3.02 -5.06
CA LEU A 15 -19.26 -2.83 -3.93
C LEU A 15 -17.93 -3.59 -4.08
N VAL A 16 -17.96 -4.76 -4.72
CA VAL A 16 -16.74 -5.50 -5.07
C VAL A 16 -15.96 -4.75 -6.15
N GLN A 17 -16.65 -4.25 -7.18
CA GLN A 17 -16.04 -3.44 -8.24
C GLN A 17 -15.41 -2.15 -7.69
N GLY A 18 -16.11 -1.45 -6.81
CA GLY A 18 -15.60 -0.26 -6.13
C GLY A 18 -14.32 -0.55 -5.36
N LYS A 19 -14.31 -1.62 -4.54
CA LYS A 19 -13.11 -2.02 -3.81
C LYS A 19 -11.94 -2.37 -4.73
N ILE A 20 -12.19 -3.07 -5.85
CA ILE A 20 -11.14 -3.37 -6.84
C ILE A 20 -10.62 -2.07 -7.49
N ALA A 21 -11.50 -1.11 -7.79
CA ALA A 21 -11.10 0.19 -8.32
C ALA A 21 -10.23 0.98 -7.33
N ASP A 22 -10.59 0.98 -6.05
CA ASP A 22 -9.80 1.62 -4.99
C ASP A 22 -8.43 0.97 -4.82
N MET A 23 -8.36 -0.37 -4.83
CA MET A 23 -7.10 -1.11 -4.79
C MET A 23 -6.21 -0.80 -6.00
N TYR A 24 -6.79 -0.77 -7.20
CA TYR A 24 -6.07 -0.47 -8.45
C TYR A 24 -5.52 0.95 -8.46
N THR A 25 -6.34 1.94 -8.12
CA THR A 25 -5.92 3.34 -8.10
C THR A 25 -4.88 3.60 -7.02
N THR A 26 -5.04 3.01 -5.84
CA THR A 26 -4.05 3.05 -4.76
C THR A 26 -2.70 2.51 -5.21
N MET A 27 -2.67 1.31 -5.81
CA MET A 27 -1.44 0.70 -6.33
C MET A 27 -0.75 1.61 -7.34
N ASN A 28 -1.50 2.19 -8.28
CA ASN A 28 -0.91 3.08 -9.30
C ASN A 28 -0.36 4.36 -8.68
N ALA A 29 -1.05 4.96 -7.70
CA ALA A 29 -0.54 6.11 -6.97
C ALA A 29 0.78 5.80 -6.24
N CYS A 30 0.84 4.67 -5.53
CA CYS A 30 2.08 4.21 -4.87
C CYS A 30 3.21 3.99 -5.88
N LYS A 31 2.93 3.30 -7.00
CA LYS A 31 3.92 3.01 -8.04
C LYS A 31 4.46 4.28 -8.68
N ALA A 32 3.58 5.23 -9.00
CA ALA A 32 3.98 6.52 -9.56
C ALA A 32 4.87 7.30 -8.57
N TYR A 33 4.50 7.36 -7.30
CA TYR A 33 5.28 8.06 -6.28
C TYR A 33 6.67 7.41 -6.11
N VAL A 34 6.73 6.09 -5.90
CA VAL A 34 8.00 5.36 -5.73
C VAL A 34 8.90 5.51 -6.94
N TYR A 35 8.38 5.37 -8.16
CA TYR A 35 9.20 5.51 -9.38
C TYR A 35 9.63 6.95 -9.65
N THR A 36 8.84 7.95 -9.25
CA THR A 36 9.26 9.35 -9.33
C THR A 36 10.45 9.60 -8.42
N VAL A 37 10.40 9.11 -7.17
CA VAL A 37 11.50 9.24 -6.20
C VAL A 37 12.72 8.40 -6.62
N ALA A 38 12.52 7.21 -7.18
CA ALA A 38 13.61 6.39 -7.71
C ALA A 38 14.31 7.09 -8.87
N ALA A 39 13.56 7.66 -9.82
CA ALA A 39 14.15 8.41 -10.94
C ALA A 39 14.91 9.65 -10.47
N ALA A 40 14.44 10.36 -9.44
CA ALA A 40 15.21 11.43 -8.82
C ALA A 40 16.50 10.91 -8.16
N CYS A 41 16.48 9.69 -7.61
CA CYS A 41 17.63 9.07 -6.95
C CYS A 41 18.73 8.79 -7.98
N ASP A 42 18.36 8.24 -9.14
CA ASP A 42 19.28 7.97 -10.25
C ASP A 42 19.96 9.25 -10.77
N ARG A 43 19.31 10.41 -10.64
CA ARG A 43 19.87 11.72 -11.00
C ARG A 43 20.62 12.41 -9.85
N GLY A 44 20.63 11.85 -8.65
CA GLY A 44 21.21 12.48 -7.45
C GLY A 44 20.38 13.65 -6.90
N GLU A 45 19.10 13.73 -7.24
CA GLU A 45 18.19 14.83 -6.88
C GLU A 45 17.26 14.49 -5.71
N THR A 46 17.34 13.28 -5.15
CA THR A 46 16.46 12.84 -4.06
C THR A 46 16.84 13.44 -2.73
N THR A 47 15.83 13.87 -1.96
CA THR A 47 16.03 14.35 -0.59
C THR A 47 15.57 13.33 0.45
N ARG A 48 15.91 13.56 1.73
CA ARG A 48 15.60 12.62 2.82
C ARG A 48 14.08 12.44 3.01
N GLN A 49 13.32 13.53 2.93
CA GLN A 49 11.86 13.47 3.01
C GLN A 49 11.21 12.79 1.79
N ASP A 50 11.83 12.82 0.61
CA ASP A 50 11.29 12.14 -0.57
C ASP A 50 11.36 10.62 -0.38
N ALA A 51 12.53 10.13 0.02
CA ALA A 51 12.76 8.71 0.30
C ALA A 51 11.90 8.23 1.48
N ALA A 52 11.80 9.01 2.56
CA ALA A 52 10.96 8.66 3.71
C ALA A 52 9.46 8.69 3.40
N GLY A 53 9.02 9.67 2.60
CA GLY A 53 7.62 9.83 2.22
C GLY A 53 7.11 8.71 1.31
N CYS A 54 7.90 8.28 0.33
CA CYS A 54 7.45 7.26 -0.61
C CYS A 54 7.30 5.88 0.06
N ILE A 55 8.25 5.46 0.91
CA ILE A 55 8.11 4.20 1.66
C ILE A 55 7.04 4.29 2.74
N LEU A 56 6.90 5.43 3.42
CA LEU A 56 5.81 5.65 4.38
C LEU A 56 4.45 5.42 3.71
N TYR A 57 4.19 6.10 2.59
CA TYR A 57 2.92 6.02 1.90
C TYR A 57 2.68 4.62 1.32
N ALA A 58 3.67 4.05 0.64
CA ALA A 58 3.53 2.74 0.00
C ALA A 58 3.35 1.60 1.03
N ALA A 59 4.06 1.65 2.17
CA ALA A 59 3.94 0.62 3.21
C ALA A 59 2.53 0.54 3.80
N GLU A 60 1.98 1.68 4.23
CA GLU A 60 0.64 1.71 4.83
C GLU A 60 -0.45 1.35 3.82
N LYS A 61 -0.28 1.74 2.55
CA LYS A 61 -1.19 1.33 1.47
C LYS A 61 -1.07 -0.13 1.11
N ALA A 62 0.11 -0.75 1.20
CA ALA A 62 0.26 -2.18 1.01
C ALA A 62 -0.54 -2.97 2.06
N THR A 63 -0.50 -2.57 3.34
CA THR A 63 -1.32 -3.18 4.40
C THR A 63 -2.81 -3.00 4.12
N GLN A 64 -3.25 -1.80 3.74
CA GLN A 64 -4.64 -1.53 3.39
C GLN A 64 -5.13 -2.44 2.25
N VAL A 65 -4.38 -2.53 1.15
CA VAL A 65 -4.73 -3.35 -0.01
C VAL A 65 -4.72 -4.85 0.34
N ALA A 66 -3.81 -5.30 1.20
CA ALA A 66 -3.80 -6.68 1.68
C ALA A 66 -5.05 -7.01 2.51
N LEU A 67 -5.48 -6.10 3.39
CA LEU A 67 -6.74 -6.24 4.15
C LEU A 67 -7.97 -6.25 3.24
N ASP A 68 -8.00 -5.40 2.22
CA ASP A 68 -9.07 -5.39 1.23
C ASP A 68 -9.16 -6.71 0.44
N ALA A 69 -8.00 -7.30 0.10
CA ALA A 69 -7.95 -8.60 -0.53
C ALA A 69 -8.50 -9.72 0.39
N ILE A 70 -8.18 -9.69 1.68
CA ILE A 70 -8.77 -10.61 2.68
C ILE A 70 -10.29 -10.44 2.70
N GLN A 71 -10.79 -9.20 2.75
CA GLN A 71 -12.22 -8.92 2.80
C GLN A 71 -12.96 -9.43 1.54
N LEU A 72 -12.37 -9.27 0.36
CA LEU A 72 -12.94 -9.76 -0.91
C LEU A 72 -13.02 -11.30 -0.97
N LEU A 73 -12.04 -11.99 -0.38
CA LEU A 73 -12.03 -13.45 -0.28
C LEU A 73 -12.90 -13.98 0.88
N GLY A 74 -13.32 -13.13 1.82
CA GLY A 74 -14.09 -13.54 3.00
C GLY A 74 -13.29 -14.50 3.88
N GLY A 75 -13.93 -15.57 4.38
CA GLY A 75 -13.25 -16.58 5.21
C GLY A 75 -12.02 -17.21 4.54
N ASN A 76 -12.07 -17.39 3.22
CA ASN A 76 -10.92 -17.90 2.44
C ASN A 76 -9.72 -16.95 2.52
N GLY A 77 -9.94 -15.64 2.65
CA GLY A 77 -8.87 -14.67 2.79
C GLY A 77 -8.13 -14.76 4.12
N TYR A 78 -8.78 -15.31 5.15
CA TYR A 78 -8.27 -15.42 6.51
C TYR A 78 -7.43 -16.68 6.76
N ILE A 79 -7.67 -17.75 6.00
CA ILE A 79 -6.98 -19.03 6.16
C ILE A 79 -5.67 -19.07 5.36
N ASN A 80 -4.78 -20.01 5.72
CA ASN A 80 -3.44 -20.13 5.12
C ASN A 80 -3.40 -20.77 3.73
N GLU A 81 -4.52 -21.30 3.23
CA GLU A 81 -4.61 -21.87 1.87
C GLU A 81 -4.62 -20.79 0.78
N TYR A 82 -4.89 -19.53 1.15
CA TYR A 82 -4.83 -18.38 0.25
C TYR A 82 -3.66 -17.47 0.62
N PRO A 83 -3.02 -16.82 -0.37
CA PRO A 83 -1.81 -16.04 -0.12
C PRO A 83 -2.04 -14.75 0.69
N THR A 84 -3.29 -14.30 0.84
CA THR A 84 -3.62 -13.00 1.44
C THR A 84 -3.14 -12.86 2.89
N GLY A 85 -3.23 -13.91 3.70
CA GLY A 85 -2.71 -13.90 5.07
C GLY A 85 -1.18 -13.79 5.13
N ARG A 86 -0.46 -14.31 4.13
CA ARG A 86 0.99 -14.10 3.99
C ARG A 86 1.27 -12.66 3.56
N LEU A 87 0.59 -12.18 2.52
CA LEU A 87 0.78 -10.83 1.98
C LEU A 87 0.55 -9.74 3.03
N LEU A 88 -0.45 -9.90 3.91
CA LEU A 88 -0.69 -8.96 5.01
C LEU A 88 0.48 -8.90 5.99
N ARG A 89 1.02 -10.06 6.38
CA ARG A 89 2.14 -10.13 7.33
C ARG A 89 3.42 -9.55 6.72
N ASP A 90 3.65 -9.84 5.44
CA ASP A 90 4.79 -9.28 4.69
C ASP A 90 4.66 -7.75 4.57
N ALA A 91 3.47 -7.25 4.22
CA ALA A 91 3.21 -5.81 4.10
C ALA A 91 3.43 -5.07 5.42
N LYS A 92 2.98 -5.64 6.55
CA LYS A 92 3.10 -5.01 7.86
C LYS A 92 4.56 -4.77 8.26
N LEU A 93 5.49 -5.61 7.81
CA LEU A 93 6.91 -5.42 8.08
C LEU A 93 7.42 -4.07 7.57
N TYR A 94 6.91 -3.58 6.44
CA TYR A 94 7.37 -2.30 5.89
C TYR A 94 7.01 -1.08 6.76
N GLU A 95 5.99 -1.19 7.63
CA GLU A 95 5.60 -0.13 8.56
C GLU A 95 6.45 -0.07 9.82
N ILE A 96 7.14 -1.16 10.18
CA ILE A 96 7.84 -1.31 11.46
C ILE A 96 9.34 -1.59 11.31
N GLY A 97 9.73 -2.29 10.24
CA GLY A 97 11.09 -2.68 9.94
C GLY A 97 11.87 -1.55 9.28
N ALA A 98 13.17 -1.47 9.57
CA ALA A 98 14.09 -0.48 9.00
C ALA A 98 13.58 0.98 9.11
N GLY A 99 12.94 1.31 10.24
CA GLY A 99 12.35 2.60 10.54
C GLY A 99 10.83 2.56 10.54
N THR A 100 10.20 2.96 11.64
CA THR A 100 8.74 2.91 11.74
C THR A 100 8.08 4.03 10.95
N SER A 101 6.79 3.86 10.64
CA SER A 101 5.98 4.90 9.99
C SER A 101 5.94 6.21 10.80
N GLU A 102 6.01 6.17 12.13
CA GLU A 102 6.05 7.35 13.00
C GLU A 102 7.38 8.10 12.84
N ILE A 103 8.50 7.36 12.85
CA ILE A 103 9.83 7.95 12.65
C ILE A 103 9.93 8.61 11.27
N ARG A 104 9.35 8.00 10.23
CA ARG A 104 9.31 8.60 8.88
C ARG A 104 8.49 9.88 8.86
N ARG A 105 7.32 9.93 9.52
CA ARG A 105 6.53 11.17 9.67
C ARG A 105 7.32 12.26 10.38
N MET A 106 8.00 11.92 11.48
CA MET A 106 8.85 12.87 12.21
C MET A 106 9.99 13.42 11.34
N LEU A 107 10.64 12.56 10.55
CA LEU A 107 11.70 12.97 9.62
C LEU A 107 11.14 13.89 8.53
N VAL A 108 10.06 13.49 7.85
CA VAL A 108 9.44 14.31 6.80
C VAL A 108 9.05 15.69 7.34
N GLY A 109 8.40 15.74 8.50
CA GLY A 109 8.00 16.99 9.13
C GLY A 109 9.19 17.89 9.47
N ARG A 110 10.26 17.31 10.04
CA ARG A 110 11.49 18.05 10.36
C ARG A 110 12.16 18.64 9.12
N GLU A 111 12.36 17.84 8.09
CA GLU A 111 13.02 18.25 6.85
C GLU A 111 12.21 19.31 6.08
N ILE A 112 10.88 19.29 6.17
CA ILE A 112 10.02 20.35 5.61
C ILE A 112 10.20 21.65 6.40
N PHE A 113 10.17 21.58 7.73
CA PHE A 113 10.33 22.76 8.58
C PHE A 113 11.71 23.43 8.37
N GLU A 114 12.79 22.65 8.40
CA GLU A 114 14.17 23.14 8.23
C GLU A 114 14.42 23.79 6.86
N LYS A 115 13.74 23.33 5.79
CA LYS A 115 13.83 23.96 4.45
C LYS A 115 13.02 25.25 4.33
N SER A 116 12.03 25.43 5.18
CA SER A 116 11.14 26.60 5.17
C SER A 116 11.60 27.73 6.11
N ALA A 117 12.54 27.43 7.00
CA ALA A 117 13.20 28.38 7.91
C ALA A 117 14.37 29.09 7.21
#